data_AF-A0A6L9JUE3-F1
#
_entry.id   AF-A0A6L9JUE3-F1
#
_cell.length_a   1.000
_cell.length_b   1.000
_cell.length_c   1.000
_cell.angle_alpha   90.00
_cell.angle_beta   90.00
_cell.angle_gamma   90.00
#
_symmetry.space_group_name_H-M   'P 1'
#
loop_
_entity.id
_entity.type
_entity.pdbx_description
1 polymer ?
#
loop_
_entity_poly.entity_id
_entity_poly.type
_entity_poly.pdbx_seq_one_letter_code
_entity_poly.pdbx_strand_id
1 'polypeptide(L)'
;MKYLVSKKAILNFADGTQTELQPGISSFPDEVIKHWAFSAHAQPIDENELEQKDLNGSSAFLEDVIEKLVAENEDLKSQIEEMKVQIEVKADKTLTENNTEKKSGAGNGKKQSSADS
;
A
#
# COMPACT_ATOMS: atom_id res chain seq x y z
N MET A 1 33.60 -5.74 -16.63
CA MET A 1 33.49 -5.39 -15.20
C MET A 1 32.10 -4.82 -14.96
N LYS A 2 31.36 -5.38 -13.99
CA LYS A 2 30.07 -4.84 -13.54
C LYS A 2 30.28 -3.83 -12.42
N TYR A 3 29.37 -2.86 -12.31
CA TYR A 3 29.40 -1.84 -11.27
C TYR A 3 28.04 -1.69 -10.62
N LEU A 4 28.03 -1.48 -9.31
CA LEU A 4 26.84 -1.09 -8.54
C LEU A 4 26.75 0.43 -8.50
N VAL A 5 25.72 0.99 -9.11
CA VAL A 5 25.41 2.42 -9.03
C VAL A 5 24.46 2.67 -7.87
N SER A 6 24.87 3.50 -6.92
CA SER A 6 24.07 3.78 -5.70
C SER A 6 23.02 4.86 -5.91
N LYS A 7 23.28 5.83 -6.80
CA LYS A 7 22.41 6.99 -7.03
C LYS A 7 22.41 7.37 -8.51
N LYS A 8 21.27 7.87 -8.98
CA LYS A 8 21.13 8.43 -10.32
C LYS A 8 22.05 9.64 -10.48
N ALA A 9 22.85 9.67 -11.54
CA ALA A 9 23.78 10.76 -11.83
C ALA A 9 23.95 10.95 -13.34
N ILE A 10 24.31 12.16 -13.75
CA ILE A 10 24.66 12.47 -15.15
C ILE A 10 26.12 12.91 -15.17
N LEU A 11 26.93 12.18 -15.93
CA LEU A 11 28.33 12.51 -16.17
C LEU A 11 28.43 13.36 -17.43
N ASN A 12 29.07 14.53 -17.33
CA ASN A 12 29.27 15.44 -18.45
C ASN A 12 30.73 15.37 -18.89
N PHE A 13 30.96 15.05 -20.15
CA PHE A 13 32.28 14.88 -20.73
C PHE A 13 32.74 16.16 -21.45
N ALA A 14 34.05 16.28 -21.68
CA ALA A 14 34.65 17.48 -22.28
C ALA A 14 34.27 17.69 -23.75
N ASP A 15 33.84 16.62 -24.43
CA ASP A 15 33.31 16.65 -25.80
C ASP A 15 31.83 17.10 -25.87
N GLY A 16 31.22 17.40 -24.71
CA GLY A 16 29.82 17.79 -24.59
C GLY A 16 28.85 16.61 -24.53
N THR A 17 29.33 15.36 -24.58
CA THR A 17 28.49 14.18 -24.40
C THR A 17 28.09 14.02 -22.93
N GLN A 18 26.95 13.35 -22.72
CA GLN A 18 26.43 13.07 -21.40
C GLN A 18 26.13 11.58 -21.26
N THR A 19 26.54 10.98 -20.14
CA THR A 19 26.17 9.60 -19.79
C THR A 19 25.39 9.60 -18.50
N GLU A 20 24.21 8.98 -18.53
CA GLU A 20 23.38 8.80 -17.34
C GLU A 20 23.72 7.47 -16.64
N LEU A 21 24.02 7.55 -15.35
CA LEU A 21 24.15 6.40 -14.47
C LEU A 21 22.80 6.14 -13.81
N GLN A 22 22.17 5.00 -14.12
CA GLN A 22 20.98 4.54 -13.42
C GLN A 22 21.37 3.70 -12.20
N PRO A 23 20.67 3.82 -11.06
CA PRO A 23 20.86 2.94 -9.91
C PRO A 23 20.73 1.46 -10.28
N GLY A 24 21.58 0.63 -9.70
CA GLY A 24 21.59 -0.82 -9.93
C GLY A 24 22.89 -1.34 -10.52
N ILE A 25 22.87 -2.60 -10.97
CA ILE A 25 24.04 -3.28 -11.52
C ILE A 25 24.09 -3.07 -13.03
N SER A 26 25.16 -2.46 -13.53
CA SER A 26 25.35 -2.24 -14.97
C SER A 26 26.82 -2.35 -15.38
N SER A 27 27.04 -2.54 -16.68
CA SER A 27 28.36 -2.49 -17.30
C SER A 27 28.52 -1.19 -18.07
N PHE A 28 29.70 -0.59 -17.98
CA PHE A 28 30.00 0.70 -18.58
C PHE A 28 31.23 0.60 -19.49
N PRO A 29 31.33 1.42 -20.55
CA PRO A 29 32.53 1.51 -21.36
C PRO A 29 33.67 2.18 -20.57
N ASP A 30 34.91 1.91 -20.96
CA ASP A 30 36.12 2.40 -20.27
C ASP A 30 36.16 3.93 -20.13
N GLU A 31 35.65 4.66 -21.13
CA GLU A 31 35.57 6.13 -21.11
C GLU A 31 34.72 6.63 -19.93
N VAL A 32 33.62 5.95 -19.65
CA VAL A 32 32.71 6.27 -18.54
C VAL A 32 33.35 5.92 -17.20
N ILE A 33 34.02 4.77 -17.13
CA ILE A 33 34.70 4.31 -15.89
C ILE A 33 35.85 5.25 -15.51
N LYS A 34 36.55 5.81 -16.51
CA LYS A 34 37.66 6.76 -16.30
C LYS A 34 37.19 8.17 -15.93
N HIS A 35 35.90 8.46 -15.99
CA HIS A 35 35.37 9.76 -15.63
C HIS A 35 35.61 10.04 -14.13
N TRP A 36 36.09 11.24 -13.80
CA TRP A 36 36.53 11.60 -12.43
C TRP A 36 35.43 11.42 -11.36
N ALA A 37 34.17 11.65 -11.73
CA ALA A 37 33.03 11.49 -10.83
C ALA A 37 32.44 10.07 -10.80
N PHE A 38 32.90 9.15 -11.65
CA PHE A 38 32.29 7.82 -11.76
C PHE A 38 32.39 7.02 -10.45
N SER A 39 33.56 7.02 -9.81
CA SER A 39 33.80 6.31 -8.54
C SER A 39 33.00 6.85 -7.35
N ALA A 40 32.47 8.09 -7.43
CA ALA A 40 31.59 8.64 -6.42
C ALA A 40 30.16 8.07 -6.49
N HIS A 41 29.79 7.50 -7.63
CA HIS A 41 28.43 7.00 -7.90
C HIS A 41 28.37 5.49 -8.14
N ALA A 42 29.47 4.89 -8.58
CA ALA A 42 29.56 3.50 -8.99
C ALA A 42 30.75 2.79 -8.34
N GLN A 43 30.51 1.60 -7.79
CA GLN A 43 31.55 0.74 -7.21
C GLN A 43 31.70 -0.55 -8.02
N PRO A 44 32.92 -1.03 -8.29
CA PRO A 44 33.11 -2.28 -9.00
C PRO A 44 32.52 -3.44 -8.20
N ILE A 45 31.86 -4.36 -8.90
CA ILE A 45 31.38 -5.61 -8.35
C ILE A 45 32.29 -6.70 -8.88
N ASP A 46 32.95 -7.41 -7.97
CA ASP A 46 33.58 -8.68 -8.31
C ASP A 46 32.48 -9.75 -8.42
N GLU A 47 32.38 -10.42 -9.57
CA GLU A 47 31.36 -11.45 -9.79
C GLU A 47 31.53 -12.62 -8.80
N ASN A 48 32.75 -12.84 -8.30
CA ASN A 48 33.02 -13.83 -7.25
C ASN A 48 32.49 -13.43 -5.86
N GLU A 49 32.33 -12.14 -5.57
CA GLU A 49 31.72 -11.66 -4.31
C GLU A 49 30.18 -11.68 -4.37
N LEU A 50 29.60 -11.59 -5.57
CA LEU A 50 28.14 -11.57 -5.75
C LEU A 50 27.49 -12.93 -5.48
N GLU A 51 28.21 -14.03 -5.74
CA GLU A 51 27.75 -15.38 -5.40
C GLU A 51 27.74 -15.66 -3.89
N GLN A 52 28.43 -14.83 -3.08
CA GLN A 52 28.56 -15.04 -1.63
C GLN A 52 27.68 -14.15 -0.76
N LYS A 53 27.03 -13.12 -1.31
CA LYS A 53 26.01 -12.37 -0.58
C LYS A 53 24.69 -13.12 -0.67
N ASP A 54 24.46 -13.99 0.32
CA ASP A 54 23.22 -14.70 0.61
C ASP A 54 21.94 -13.92 0.26
N LEU A 55 21.48 -14.09 -0.98
CA LEU A 55 20.11 -13.75 -1.36
C LEU A 55 19.11 -14.62 -0.59
N ASN A 56 19.55 -15.77 -0.07
CA ASN A 56 18.75 -16.69 0.73
C ASN A 56 18.29 -16.09 2.07
N GLY A 57 19.14 -15.31 2.75
CA GLY A 57 18.78 -14.69 4.04
C GLY A 57 17.78 -13.55 3.86
N SER A 58 17.94 -12.76 2.80
CA SER A 58 17.00 -11.68 2.47
C SER A 58 15.68 -12.22 1.92
N SER A 59 15.70 -13.33 1.16
CA SER A 59 14.49 -14.02 0.69
C SER A 59 13.69 -14.57 1.87
N ALA A 60 14.32 -15.32 2.78
CA ALA A 60 13.64 -15.91 3.93
C ALA A 60 12.96 -14.85 4.83
N PHE A 61 13.60 -13.71 5.04
CA PHE A 61 12.99 -12.59 5.76
C PHE A 61 11.82 -11.97 4.99
N LEU A 62 11.95 -11.79 3.68
CA LEU A 62 10.88 -11.27 2.84
C LEU A 62 9.69 -12.24 2.78
N GLU A 63 9.93 -13.55 2.70
CA GLU A 63 8.91 -14.60 2.77
C GLU A 63 8.13 -14.53 4.10
N ASP A 64 8.82 -14.42 5.25
CA ASP A 64 8.19 -14.31 6.58
C ASP A 64 7.32 -13.03 6.70
N VAL A 65 7.83 -11.92 6.15
CA VAL A 65 7.07 -10.66 6.08
C VAL A 65 5.82 -10.82 5.20
N ILE A 66 5.94 -11.48 4.04
CA ILE A 66 4.82 -11.74 3.13
C ILE A 66 3.76 -12.62 3.83
N GLU A 67 4.15 -13.70 4.49
CA GLU A 67 3.22 -14.58 5.21
C GLU A 67 2.46 -13.80 6.29
N LYS A 68 3.15 -12.96 7.08
CA LYS A 68 2.52 -12.13 8.11
C LYS A 68 1.52 -11.14 7.52
N LEU A 69 1.87 -10.45 6.43
CA LEU A 69 1.00 -9.51 5.74
C LEU A 69 -0.23 -10.20 5.13
N VAL A 70 -0.08 -11.42 4.62
CA VAL A 70 -1.21 -12.20 4.09
C VAL A 70 -2.16 -12.58 5.22
N ALA A 71 -1.64 -13.06 6.36
CA ALA A 71 -2.46 -13.40 7.52
C ALA A 71 -3.24 -12.19 8.06
N GLU A 72 -2.59 -11.03 8.17
CA GLU A 72 -3.25 -9.79 8.61
C GLU A 72 -4.35 -9.35 7.64
N ASN A 73 -4.13 -9.48 6.33
CA ASN A 73 -5.14 -9.14 5.33
C ASN A 73 -6.38 -10.06 5.39
N GLU A 74 -6.19 -11.36 5.62
CA GLU A 74 -7.31 -12.29 5.78
C GLU A 74 -8.11 -12.02 7.06
N ASP A 75 -7.43 -11.70 8.17
CA ASP A 75 -8.09 -11.31 9.42
C ASP A 75 -8.90 -10.01 9.24
N LEU A 76 -8.30 -8.97 8.65
CA LEU A 76 -8.99 -7.71 8.36
C LEU A 76 -10.19 -7.89 7.42
N LYS A 77 -10.10 -8.76 6.41
CA LYS A 77 -11.25 -9.10 5.56
C LYS A 77 -12.38 -9.76 6.35
N SER A 78 -12.05 -10.71 7.24
CA SER A 78 -13.03 -11.36 8.11
C SER A 78 -13.73 -10.35 9.01
N GLN A 79 -12.98 -9.43 9.62
CA GLN A 79 -13.54 -8.35 10.45
C GLN A 79 -14.47 -7.43 9.66
N ILE A 80 -14.11 -7.07 8.42
CA ILE A 80 -14.96 -6.24 7.55
C ILE A 80 -16.27 -6.98 7.23
N GLU A 81 -16.20 -8.27 6.92
CA GLU A 81 -17.40 -9.05 6.60
C GLU A 81 -18.31 -9.20 7.83
N GLU A 82 -17.73 -9.45 9.00
CA GLU A 82 -18.49 -9.48 10.25
C GLU A 82 -19.15 -8.12 10.54
N MET A 83 -18.42 -7.02 10.38
CA MET A 83 -18.97 -5.68 10.55
C MET A 83 -20.11 -5.38 9.56
N LYS A 84 -20.00 -5.81 8.30
CA LYS A 84 -21.09 -5.65 7.32
C LYS A 84 -22.35 -6.38 7.75
N VAL A 85 -22.24 -7.64 8.17
CA VAL A 85 -23.37 -8.42 8.67
C VAL A 85 -23.99 -7.72 9.89
N GLN A 86 -23.18 -7.22 10.82
CA GLN A 86 -23.68 -6.48 11.97
C GLN A 86 -24.39 -5.18 11.57
N ILE A 87 -23.94 -4.48 10.53
CA ILE A 87 -24.59 -3.28 10.00
C ILE A 87 -25.94 -3.64 9.36
N GLU A 88 -26.01 -4.70 8.55
CA GLU A 88 -27.27 -5.19 7.97
C GLU A 88 -28.30 -5.54 9.05
N VAL A 89 -27.90 -6.31 10.07
CA VAL A 89 -28.80 -6.69 11.18
C VAL A 89 -29.27 -5.47 11.97
N LYS A 90 -28.39 -4.47 12.20
CA LYS A 90 -28.76 -3.21 12.87
C LYS A 90 -29.70 -2.36 12.01
N ALA A 91 -29.53 -2.35 10.69
CA ALA A 91 -30.42 -1.64 9.77
C ALA A 91 -31.83 -2.27 9.74
N ASP A 92 -31.93 -3.61 9.72
CA ASP A 92 -33.21 -4.30 9.79
C ASP A 92 -33.91 -4.08 11.14
N LYS A 93 -33.17 -4.12 12.25
CA LYS A 93 -33.74 -3.93 13.59
C LYS A 93 -34.30 -2.52 13.79
N THR A 94 -33.62 -1.50 13.26
CA THR A 94 -34.08 -0.09 13.30
C THR A 94 -35.28 0.17 12.39
N LEU A 95 -35.48 -0.59 11.30
CA LEU A 95 -36.69 -0.51 10.47
C LEU A 95 -37.92 -1.17 11.12
N THR A 96 -37.72 -2.24 11.89
CA THR A 96 -38.81 -2.91 12.62
C THR A 96 -39.27 -2.16 13.86
N GLU A 97 -38.35 -1.58 14.66
CA GLU A 97 -38.71 -0.86 15.89
C GLU A 97 -39.46 0.45 15.60
N ASN A 98 -39.15 1.14 14.49
CA ASN A 98 -39.84 2.37 14.07
C ASN A 98 -41.27 2.16 13.51
N ASN A 99 -41.68 0.92 13.19
CA ASN A 99 -43.01 0.62 12.64
C ASN A 99 -44.03 0.11 13.68
N THR A 100 -43.61 -0.22 14.90
CA THR A 100 -44.49 -0.80 15.93
C THR A 100 -45.22 0.23 16.81
N GLU A 101 -44.97 1.53 16.68
CA GLU A 101 -45.64 2.56 17.51
C GLU A 101 -46.85 3.24 16.86
N LYS A 102 -47.38 2.76 15.73
CA LYS A 102 -48.51 3.43 15.04
C LYS A 102 -49.67 2.52 14.67
N LYS A 103 -50.18 1.72 15.62
CA LYS A 103 -51.49 1.07 15.43
C LYS A 103 -52.25 0.75 16.73
N SER A 104 -52.80 1.77 17.39
CA SER A 104 -54.00 1.59 18.22
C SER A 104 -54.77 2.90 18.36
N GLY A 105 -55.98 2.96 17.79
CA GLY A 105 -56.91 4.04 18.06
C GLY A 105 -57.90 4.37 16.95
N ALA A 106 -58.66 3.39 16.46
CA ALA A 106 -59.91 3.66 15.74
C ALA A 106 -61.03 3.81 16.79
N GLY A 107 -61.76 4.94 16.80
CA GLY A 107 -62.88 5.11 17.73
C GLY A 107 -63.56 6.48 17.72
N ASN A 108 -64.52 6.65 16.81
CA ASN A 108 -65.78 7.39 16.95
C ASN A 108 -65.80 8.92 17.14
N GLY A 109 -66.51 9.59 16.23
CA GLY A 109 -66.71 11.04 16.23
C GLY A 109 -67.87 11.57 17.08
N LYS A 110 -68.15 12.86 16.81
CA LYS A 110 -69.35 13.66 17.12
C LYS A 110 -69.23 14.61 18.33
N LYS A 111 -69.17 15.92 17.97
CA LYS A 111 -69.79 17.12 18.57
C LYS A 111 -69.02 18.00 19.59
N GLN A 112 -68.94 19.27 19.17
CA GLN A 112 -69.27 20.53 19.87
C GLN A 112 -68.16 21.39 20.53
N SER A 113 -67.84 22.47 19.82
CA SER A 113 -67.80 23.91 20.18
C SER A 113 -67.20 24.43 21.50
N SER A 114 -66.25 25.35 21.31
CA SER A 114 -66.00 26.66 21.98
C SER A 114 -66.32 26.86 23.46
N ALA A 115 -65.33 27.34 24.22
CA ALA A 115 -65.54 28.33 25.28
C ALA A 115 -64.28 29.19 25.48
N ASP A 116 -64.50 30.48 25.32
CA ASP A 116 -63.64 31.62 25.64
C ASP A 116 -63.73 31.90 27.16
N SER A 117 -62.61 32.18 27.84
CA SER A 117 -62.50 32.96 29.08
C SER A 117 -61.03 33.18 29.43
#